data_AF-A0A8H9K3W3-F1
#
_entry.id   AF-A0A8H9K3W3-F1
#
_cell.length_a   1.000
_cell.length_b   1.000
_cell.length_c   1.000
_cell.angle_alpha   90.00
_cell.angle_beta   90.00
_cell.angle_gamma   90.00
#
_symmetry.space_group_name_H-M   'P 1'
#
loop_
_entity.id
_entity.type
_entity.pdbx_description
1 polymer ?
#
loop_
_entity_poly.entity_id
_entity_poly.type
_entity_poly.pdbx_seq_one_letter_code
_entity_poly.pdbx_strand_id
1 'polypeptide(L)'
;MRSTIPMLARAKDSKRQRRSESAEAVTLVLKCIAKYIDLTTFKVGFYQYNSKKWFDLSYKKICEHTGLSLSRVRRALAELQRVGLLAVHPISEAVLASSGELRYYAKPAIKTINLALFALFGLTDRVQKERQKAYKRQKRKEEQSRTEEAENTVKTLLSGSEGLSGVAMAKAVLQAAKYAEVKAQRSKKPPPNALNGDDIPY
;
A
#
# COMPACT_ATOMS: atom_id res chain seq x y z
N MET A 1 -9.24 -0.71 -34.22
CA MET A 1 -8.16 -0.40 -33.28
C MET A 1 -7.82 -1.67 -32.49
N ARG A 2 -6.60 -2.21 -32.61
CA ARG A 2 -6.14 -3.33 -31.76
C ARG A 2 -6.15 -2.89 -30.29
N SER A 3 -6.57 -3.75 -29.37
CA SER A 3 -6.50 -3.43 -27.93
C SER A 3 -5.05 -3.25 -27.50
N THR A 4 -4.71 -2.11 -26.89
CA THR A 4 -3.40 -1.86 -26.26
C THR A 4 -3.06 -2.90 -25.18
N ILE A 5 -4.07 -3.61 -24.65
CA ILE A 5 -3.92 -4.70 -23.70
C ILE A 5 -4.51 -5.97 -24.35
N PRO A 6 -3.68 -6.85 -24.92
CA PRO A 6 -4.15 -8.03 -25.65
C PRO A 6 -5.01 -8.98 -24.80
N MET A 7 -4.69 -9.08 -23.50
CA MET A 7 -5.39 -9.91 -22.52
C MET A 7 -6.88 -9.55 -22.38
N LEU A 8 -7.23 -8.26 -22.51
CA LEU A 8 -8.63 -7.82 -22.38
C LEU A 8 -9.51 -8.36 -23.50
N ALA A 9 -8.98 -8.43 -24.72
CA ALA A 9 -9.68 -8.98 -25.87
C ALA A 9 -9.85 -10.50 -25.73
N ARG A 10 -8.78 -11.20 -25.36
CA ARG A 10 -8.79 -12.67 -25.21
C ARG A 10 -9.69 -13.16 -24.11
N ALA A 11 -9.71 -12.48 -22.96
CA ALA A 11 -10.49 -12.96 -21.84
C ALA A 11 -11.99 -12.91 -22.15
N LYS A 12 -12.45 -12.04 -23.07
CA LYS A 12 -13.88 -11.89 -23.34
C LYS A 12 -14.32 -13.01 -24.28
N ASP A 13 -15.13 -13.93 -23.79
CA ASP A 13 -15.72 -15.04 -24.57
C ASP A 13 -16.83 -14.54 -25.50
N SER A 14 -16.51 -13.58 -26.35
CA SER A 14 -17.45 -12.97 -27.27
C SER A 14 -16.78 -12.72 -28.61
N LYS A 15 -17.44 -13.18 -29.68
CA LYS A 15 -17.07 -12.87 -31.06
C LYS A 15 -17.29 -11.38 -31.41
N ARG A 16 -17.94 -10.61 -30.54
CA ARG A 16 -18.28 -9.21 -30.78
C ARG A 16 -17.07 -8.30 -30.55
N GLN A 17 -16.80 -7.45 -31.53
CA GLN A 17 -15.75 -6.44 -31.45
C GLN A 17 -15.95 -5.49 -30.24
N ARG A 18 -14.86 -5.20 -29.54
CA ARG A 18 -14.85 -4.21 -28.46
C ARG A 18 -15.05 -2.81 -29.04
N ARG A 19 -15.98 -2.05 -28.46
CA ARG A 19 -16.19 -0.64 -28.79
C ARG A 19 -15.01 0.21 -28.33
N SER A 20 -14.64 1.20 -29.13
CA SER A 20 -13.57 2.17 -28.80
C SER A 20 -13.80 2.85 -27.44
N GLU A 21 -15.05 3.18 -27.11
CA GLU A 21 -15.44 3.81 -25.85
C GLU A 21 -15.00 3.02 -24.59
N SER A 22 -15.03 1.69 -24.66
CA SER A 22 -14.66 0.80 -23.56
C SER A 22 -13.15 0.71 -23.44
N ALA A 23 -12.44 0.66 -24.57
CA ALA A 23 -10.98 0.72 -24.60
C ALA A 23 -10.48 2.03 -23.95
N GLU A 24 -11.08 3.15 -24.33
CA GLU A 24 -10.76 4.46 -23.78
C GLU A 24 -11.03 4.54 -22.27
N ALA A 25 -12.18 4.02 -21.81
CA ALA A 25 -12.52 4.00 -20.39
C ALA A 25 -11.49 3.23 -19.56
N VAL A 26 -11.03 2.06 -20.04
CA VAL A 26 -9.98 1.29 -19.36
C VAL A 26 -8.65 2.05 -19.33
N THR A 27 -8.27 2.68 -20.44
CA THR A 27 -7.04 3.49 -20.50
C THR A 27 -7.07 4.66 -19.52
N LEU A 28 -8.19 5.39 -19.42
CA LEU A 28 -8.35 6.50 -18.48
C LEU A 28 -8.29 6.03 -17.02
N VAL A 29 -8.92 4.90 -16.71
CA VAL A 29 -8.86 4.30 -15.36
C VAL A 29 -7.43 3.85 -15.04
N LEU A 30 -6.71 3.22 -15.97
CA LEU A 30 -5.30 2.85 -15.78
C LEU A 30 -4.40 4.07 -15.55
N LYS A 31 -4.62 5.15 -16.30
CA LYS A 31 -3.90 6.42 -16.09
C LYS A 31 -4.17 6.98 -14.68
N CYS A 32 -5.41 6.92 -14.22
CA CYS A 32 -5.77 7.33 -12.86
C CYS A 32 -5.09 6.43 -11.80
N ILE A 33 -5.14 5.11 -11.97
CA ILE A 33 -4.46 4.14 -11.10
C ILE A 33 -2.96 4.42 -11.04
N ALA A 34 -2.30 4.61 -12.17
CA ALA A 34 -0.86 4.87 -12.25
C ALA A 34 -0.45 6.15 -11.51
N LYS A 35 -1.34 7.16 -11.44
CA LYS A 35 -1.12 8.39 -10.66
C LYS A 35 -1.18 8.15 -9.14
N TYR A 36 -2.01 7.21 -8.70
CA TYR A 36 -2.31 6.95 -7.28
C TYR A 36 -1.71 5.63 -6.76
N ILE A 37 -0.80 5.01 -7.51
CA ILE A 37 -0.16 3.77 -7.05
C ILE A 37 0.98 4.11 -6.08
N ASP A 38 0.95 3.50 -4.90
CA ASP A 38 2.12 3.46 -4.04
C ASP A 38 3.07 2.35 -4.51
N LEU A 39 4.31 2.70 -4.85
CA LEU A 39 5.27 1.76 -5.43
C LEU A 39 5.76 0.71 -4.43
N THR A 40 5.70 0.95 -3.12
CA THR A 40 6.18 -0.04 -2.14
C THR A 40 5.15 -1.15 -1.91
N THR A 41 3.88 -0.80 -1.80
CA THR A 41 2.79 -1.74 -1.52
C THR A 41 1.97 -2.14 -2.75
N PHE A 42 2.09 -1.43 -3.87
CA PHE A 42 1.20 -1.50 -5.04
C PHE A 42 -0.29 -1.31 -4.73
N LYS A 43 -0.61 -0.73 -3.57
CA LYS A 43 -1.96 -0.29 -3.26
C LYS A 43 -2.26 1.02 -4.00
N VAL A 44 -3.52 1.20 -4.38
CA VAL A 44 -3.99 2.42 -5.06
C VAL A 44 -4.71 3.30 -4.06
N GLY A 45 -4.12 4.46 -3.79
CA GLY A 45 -4.60 5.41 -2.80
C GLY A 45 -3.63 6.56 -2.63
N PHE A 46 -3.78 7.30 -1.55
CA PHE A 46 -2.85 8.38 -1.24
C PHE A 46 -2.76 8.60 0.26
N TYR A 47 -1.59 9.06 0.69
CA TYR A 47 -1.38 9.51 2.05
C TYR A 47 -1.80 10.97 2.17
N GLN A 48 -2.71 11.27 3.09
CA GLN A 48 -3.12 12.63 3.38
C GLN A 48 -2.33 13.15 4.58
N TYR A 49 -1.48 14.16 4.33
CA TYR A 49 -0.57 14.70 5.34
C TYR A 49 -1.30 15.34 6.53
N ASN A 50 -2.41 16.06 6.28
CA ASN A 50 -3.17 16.74 7.33
C ASN A 50 -3.74 15.78 8.37
N SER A 51 -4.31 14.66 7.92
CA SER A 51 -4.89 13.63 8.79
C SER A 51 -3.91 12.52 9.16
N LYS A 52 -2.65 12.60 8.70
CA LYS A 52 -1.60 11.59 8.86
C LYS A 52 -2.10 10.16 8.58
N LYS A 53 -2.95 10.00 7.56
CA LYS A 53 -3.66 8.74 7.28
C LYS A 53 -3.64 8.41 5.80
N TRP A 54 -3.59 7.10 5.51
CA TRP A 54 -3.78 6.55 4.17
C TRP A 54 -5.27 6.47 3.80
N PHE A 55 -5.60 6.88 2.58
CA PHE A 55 -6.94 6.75 2.01
C PHE A 55 -6.90 5.92 0.73
N ASP A 56 -7.68 4.86 0.72
CA ASP A 56 -7.88 4.04 -0.48
C ASP A 56 -8.69 4.82 -1.53
N LEU A 57 -8.29 4.66 -2.79
CA LEU A 57 -8.91 5.44 -3.86
C LEU A 57 -10.37 5.03 -4.08
N SER A 58 -11.31 5.94 -3.81
CA SER A 58 -12.74 5.70 -3.95
C SER A 58 -13.20 5.74 -5.41
N TYR A 59 -14.33 5.09 -5.73
CA TYR A 59 -14.90 5.16 -7.09
C TYR A 59 -15.29 6.59 -7.47
N LYS A 60 -15.80 7.38 -6.52
CA LYS A 60 -16.12 8.79 -6.73
C LYS A 60 -14.89 9.57 -7.19
N LYS A 61 -13.74 9.36 -6.52
CA LYS A 61 -12.48 10.04 -6.88
C LYS A 61 -11.97 9.62 -8.26
N ILE A 62 -12.15 8.36 -8.64
CA ILE A 62 -11.83 7.88 -9.99
C ILE A 62 -12.74 8.56 -11.03
N CYS A 63 -14.04 8.69 -10.77
CA CYS A 63 -14.96 9.41 -11.65
C CYS A 63 -14.54 10.87 -11.81
N GLU A 64 -14.23 11.57 -10.72
CA GLU A 64 -13.73 12.96 -10.74
C GLU A 64 -12.46 13.10 -11.59
N HIS A 65 -11.51 12.17 -11.48
CA HIS A 65 -10.26 12.24 -12.23
C HIS A 65 -10.37 11.86 -13.71
N THR A 66 -11.32 11.00 -14.05
CA THR A 66 -11.45 10.44 -15.41
C THR A 66 -12.54 11.12 -16.22
N GLY A 67 -13.47 11.84 -15.59
CA GLY A 67 -14.68 12.36 -16.22
C GLY A 67 -15.69 11.27 -16.61
N LEU A 68 -15.44 10.01 -16.27
CA LEU A 68 -16.30 8.89 -16.61
C LEU A 68 -17.46 8.76 -15.62
N SER A 69 -18.59 8.26 -16.10
CA SER A 69 -19.70 7.86 -15.22
C SER A 69 -19.32 6.67 -14.35
N LEU A 70 -19.96 6.56 -13.19
CA LEU A 70 -19.72 5.48 -12.22
C LEU A 70 -19.87 4.08 -12.85
N SER A 71 -20.84 3.90 -13.75
CA SER A 71 -21.04 2.64 -14.48
C SER A 71 -19.84 2.29 -15.37
N ARG A 72 -19.29 3.29 -16.08
CA ARG A 72 -18.11 3.08 -16.94
C ARG A 72 -16.86 2.77 -16.11
N VAL A 73 -16.67 3.46 -14.99
CA VAL A 73 -15.57 3.17 -14.05
C VAL A 73 -15.67 1.75 -13.50
N ARG A 74 -16.86 1.34 -13.03
CA ARG A 74 -17.08 -0.02 -12.51
C ARG A 74 -16.80 -1.09 -13.56
N ARG A 75 -17.29 -0.90 -14.79
CA ARG A 75 -17.03 -1.83 -15.91
C ARG A 75 -15.54 -1.91 -16.24
N ALA A 76 -14.85 -0.78 -16.33
CA ALA A 76 -13.41 -0.74 -16.61
C ALA A 76 -12.59 -1.45 -15.52
N LEU A 77 -12.92 -1.24 -14.24
CA LEU A 77 -12.27 -1.93 -13.13
C LEU A 77 -12.56 -3.43 -13.15
N ALA A 78 -13.81 -3.83 -13.40
CA ALA A 78 -14.17 -5.24 -13.55
C ALA A 78 -13.41 -5.91 -14.71
N GLU A 79 -13.23 -5.21 -15.83
CA GLU A 79 -12.41 -5.69 -16.94
C GLU A 79 -10.96 -5.93 -16.52
N LEU A 80 -10.35 -5.01 -15.78
CA LEU A 80 -8.98 -5.15 -15.25
C LEU A 80 -8.85 -6.28 -14.23
N GLN A 81 -9.86 -6.46 -13.37
CA GLN A 81 -9.89 -7.56 -12.40
C GLN A 81 -9.97 -8.91 -13.08
N ARG A 82 -10.82 -9.02 -14.09
CA ARG A 82 -11.04 -10.25 -14.86
C ARG A 82 -9.80 -10.77 -15.57
N VAL A 83 -8.87 -9.87 -15.93
CA VAL A 83 -7.57 -10.24 -16.52
C VAL A 83 -6.43 -10.31 -15.49
N GLY A 84 -6.74 -10.20 -14.20
CA GLY A 84 -5.77 -10.36 -13.10
C GLY A 84 -4.78 -9.20 -12.94
N LEU A 85 -5.04 -8.03 -13.56
CA LEU A 85 -4.16 -6.86 -13.47
C LEU A 85 -4.42 -6.01 -12.22
N LEU A 86 -5.61 -6.14 -11.65
CA LEU A 86 -6.08 -5.41 -10.48
C LEU A 86 -6.83 -6.39 -9.57
N ALA A 87 -6.64 -6.33 -8.26
CA ALA A 87 -7.55 -6.92 -7.29
C ALA A 87 -8.25 -5.83 -6.48
N VAL A 88 -9.48 -6.11 -6.06
CA VAL A 88 -10.30 -5.20 -5.24
C VAL A 88 -10.76 -5.97 -4.01
N HIS A 89 -10.40 -5.46 -2.84
CA HIS A 89 -10.71 -6.06 -1.55
C HIS A 89 -11.73 -5.16 -0.83
N PRO A 90 -13.00 -5.57 -0.72
CA PRO A 90 -14.01 -4.79 -0.01
C PRO A 90 -13.67 -4.70 1.49
N ILE A 91 -13.99 -3.56 2.10
CA ILE A 91 -13.80 -3.33 3.54
C ILE A 91 -15.09 -2.77 4.12
N SER A 92 -15.46 -3.28 5.29
CA SER A 92 -16.49 -2.71 6.14
C SER A 92 -15.93 -2.43 7.54
N GLU A 93 -16.45 -1.41 8.20
CA GLU A 93 -16.17 -1.10 9.60
C GLU A 93 -17.44 -1.29 10.41
N ALA A 94 -17.35 -1.99 11.54
CA ALA A 94 -18.42 -2.09 12.51
C ALA A 94 -18.34 -0.91 13.49
N VAL A 95 -19.46 -0.24 13.71
CA VAL A 95 -19.61 0.87 14.64
C VAL A 95 -20.78 0.56 15.55
N LEU A 96 -20.54 0.65 16.87
CA LEU A 96 -21.59 0.51 17.86
C LEU A 96 -22.41 1.81 17.90
N ALA A 97 -23.70 1.71 17.59
CA ALA A 97 -24.62 2.83 17.72
C ALA A 97 -24.85 3.17 19.20
N SER A 98 -25.28 4.40 19.47
CA SER A 98 -25.68 4.83 20.82
C SER A 98 -26.81 4.00 21.42
N SER A 99 -27.61 3.33 20.58
CA SER A 99 -28.65 2.37 20.95
C SER A 99 -28.12 0.98 21.35
N GLY A 100 -26.81 0.73 21.25
CA GLY A 100 -26.20 -0.58 21.49
C GLY A 100 -26.23 -1.52 20.27
N GLU A 101 -26.77 -1.09 19.13
CA GLU A 101 -26.82 -1.89 17.90
C GLU A 101 -25.51 -1.79 17.10
N LEU A 102 -24.99 -2.91 16.60
CA LEU A 102 -23.81 -2.95 15.71
C LEU A 102 -24.21 -2.60 14.27
N ARG A 103 -23.66 -1.51 13.73
CA ARG A 103 -23.88 -1.06 12.35
C ARG A 103 -22.61 -1.19 11.51
N TYR A 104 -22.75 -1.69 10.29
CA TYR A 104 -21.63 -1.86 9.36
C TYR A 104 -21.63 -0.76 8.30
N TYR A 105 -20.49 -0.06 8.18
CA TYR A 105 -20.27 0.99 7.19
C TYR A 105 -19.27 0.53 6.15
N ALA A 106 -19.65 0.60 4.87
CA ALA A 106 -18.75 0.26 3.77
C ALA A 106 -17.66 1.34 3.61
N LYS A 107 -16.40 0.92 3.64
CA LYS A 107 -15.25 1.77 3.32
C LYS A 107 -14.88 1.65 1.85
N PRO A 108 -14.13 2.63 1.29
CA PRO A 108 -13.53 2.47 -0.02
C PRO A 108 -12.69 1.19 -0.08
N ALA A 109 -12.98 0.34 -1.05
CA ALA A 109 -12.27 -0.94 -1.21
C ALA A 109 -10.79 -0.73 -1.53
N ILE A 110 -9.90 -1.52 -0.92
CA ILE A 110 -8.48 -1.54 -1.25
C ILE A 110 -8.35 -2.06 -2.68
N LYS A 111 -7.58 -1.34 -3.49
CA LYS A 111 -7.22 -1.72 -4.86
C LYS A 111 -5.74 -2.05 -4.88
N THR A 112 -5.38 -3.23 -5.37
CA THR A 112 -3.98 -3.68 -5.48
C THR A 112 -3.65 -3.99 -6.93
N ILE A 113 -2.48 -3.54 -7.36
CA ILE A 113 -1.99 -3.74 -8.72
C ILE A 113 -1.06 -4.93 -8.78
N ASN A 114 -1.28 -5.77 -9.77
CA ASN A 114 -0.39 -6.90 -10.04
C ASN A 114 0.84 -6.41 -10.81
N LEU A 115 2.02 -6.93 -10.47
CA LEU A 115 3.28 -6.68 -11.20
C LEU A 115 3.15 -7.01 -12.70
N ALA A 116 2.29 -7.97 -13.06
CA ALA A 116 1.97 -8.32 -14.44
C ALA A 116 1.51 -7.10 -15.28
N LEU A 117 0.89 -6.08 -14.67
CA LEU A 117 0.54 -4.85 -15.38
C LEU A 117 1.76 -4.17 -15.99
N PHE A 118 2.88 -4.14 -15.27
CA PHE A 118 4.12 -3.52 -15.75
C PHE A 118 4.85 -4.41 -16.74
N ALA A 119 4.76 -5.73 -16.59
CA ALA A 119 5.30 -6.68 -17.55
C ALA A 119 4.66 -6.51 -18.95
N LEU A 120 3.36 -6.20 -19.03
CA LEU A 120 2.69 -5.90 -20.30
C LEU A 120 3.31 -4.72 -21.06
N PHE A 121 3.96 -3.80 -20.35
CA PHE A 121 4.63 -2.64 -20.94
C PHE A 121 6.16 -2.79 -20.99
N GLY A 122 6.71 -3.96 -20.65
CA GLY A 122 8.17 -4.17 -20.60
C GLY A 122 8.87 -3.40 -19.48
N LEU A 123 8.16 -3.07 -18.39
CA LEU A 123 8.65 -2.21 -17.30
C LEU A 123 9.01 -2.98 -16.02
N THR A 124 9.05 -4.30 -16.04
CA THR A 124 9.25 -5.15 -14.84
C THR A 124 10.50 -4.74 -14.05
N ASP A 125 11.67 -4.70 -14.68
CA ASP A 125 12.94 -4.38 -14.03
C ASP A 125 12.95 -2.95 -13.49
N ARG A 126 12.35 -2.01 -14.24
CA ARG A 126 12.28 -0.62 -13.84
C ARG A 126 11.43 -0.47 -12.58
N VAL A 127 10.27 -1.13 -12.55
CA VAL A 127 9.36 -1.11 -11.41
C VAL A 127 9.97 -1.76 -10.18
N GLN A 128 10.70 -2.87 -10.33
CA GLN A 128 11.42 -3.48 -9.22
C GLN A 128 12.47 -2.53 -8.64
N LYS A 129 13.27 -1.88 -9.49
CA LYS A 129 14.26 -0.88 -9.07
C LYS A 129 13.61 0.31 -8.37
N GLU A 130 12.52 0.86 -8.93
CA GLU A 130 11.82 1.99 -8.31
C GLU A 130 11.12 1.59 -7.00
N ARG A 131 10.59 0.38 -6.89
CA ARG A 131 10.05 -0.17 -5.63
C ARG A 131 11.11 -0.28 -4.55
N GLN A 132 12.29 -0.80 -4.88
CA GLN A 132 13.42 -0.87 -3.93
C GLN A 132 13.87 0.53 -3.50
N LYS A 133 13.95 1.48 -4.42
CA LYS A 133 14.26 2.89 -4.10
C LYS A 133 13.21 3.48 -3.16
N ALA A 134 11.92 3.28 -3.45
CA ALA A 134 10.83 3.77 -2.61
C ALA A 134 10.86 3.15 -1.21
N TYR A 135 11.14 1.84 -1.10
CA TYR A 135 11.31 1.15 0.18
C TYR A 135 12.46 1.74 1.01
N LYS A 136 13.63 1.96 0.39
CA LYS A 136 14.78 2.58 1.07
C LYS A 136 14.45 4.00 1.57
N ARG A 137 13.69 4.78 0.80
CA ARG A 137 13.24 6.12 1.21
C ARG A 137 12.30 6.05 2.42
N GLN A 138 11.34 5.12 2.42
CA GLN A 138 10.42 4.91 3.55
C GLN A 138 11.21 4.50 4.80
N LYS A 139 12.09 3.50 4.69
CA LYS A 139 12.93 3.03 5.79
C LYS A 139 13.79 4.16 6.39
N ARG A 140 14.45 4.97 5.57
CA ARG A 140 15.23 6.12 6.05
C ARG A 140 14.37 7.13 6.80
N LYS A 141 13.16 7.39 6.33
CA LYS A 141 12.23 8.32 6.98
C LYS A 141 11.74 7.78 8.33
N GLU A 142 11.46 6.47 8.41
CA GLU A 142 11.09 5.80 9.66
C GLU A 142 12.24 5.78 10.66
N GLU A 143 13.48 5.57 10.22
CA GLU A 143 14.67 5.64 11.07
C GLU A 143 14.87 7.05 11.62
N GLN A 144 14.74 8.09 10.77
CA GLN A 144 14.83 9.48 11.19
C GLN A 144 13.74 9.87 12.19
N SER A 145 12.49 9.49 11.95
CA SER A 145 11.40 9.78 12.90
C SER A 145 11.63 9.07 14.24
N ARG A 146 12.14 7.84 14.23
CA ARG A 146 12.47 7.11 15.47
C ARG A 146 13.61 7.77 16.24
N THR A 147 14.64 8.25 15.56
CA THR A 147 15.74 8.98 16.22
C THR A 147 15.25 10.29 16.83
N GLU A 148 14.42 11.05 16.11
CA GLU A 148 13.82 12.29 16.60
C GLU A 148 12.89 12.04 17.80
N GLU A 149 12.07 10.99 17.75
CA GLU A 149 11.21 10.56 18.87
C GLU A 149 12.04 10.14 20.09
N ALA A 150 13.13 9.39 19.89
CA ALA A 150 14.03 8.99 20.96
C ALA A 150 14.73 10.20 21.60
N GLU A 151 15.23 11.15 20.80
CA GLU A 151 15.84 12.38 21.29
C GLU A 151 14.84 13.26 22.07
N ASN A 152 13.62 13.40 21.57
CA ASN A 152 12.56 14.13 22.27
C ASN A 152 12.18 13.46 23.58
N THR A 153 12.06 12.13 23.60
CA THR A 153 11.78 11.37 24.83
C THR A 153 12.88 11.57 25.87
N VAL A 154 14.15 11.50 25.47
CA VAL A 154 15.29 11.73 26.35
C VAL A 154 15.30 13.16 26.89
N LYS A 155 15.03 14.17 26.04
CA LYS A 155 14.93 15.57 26.48
C LYS A 155 13.80 15.79 27.47
N THR A 156 12.61 15.25 27.22
CA THR A 156 11.46 15.34 28.13
C THR A 156 11.75 14.69 29.48
N LEU A 157 12.40 13.52 29.48
CA LEU A 157 12.81 12.83 30.71
C LEU A 157 13.84 13.66 31.49
N LEU A 158 14.83 14.25 30.82
CA LEU A 158 15.85 15.08 31.47
C LEU A 158 15.28 16.40 32.02
N SER A 159 14.29 17.01 31.36
CA SER A 159 13.65 18.25 31.81
C SER A 159 12.63 18.04 32.94
N GLY A 160 12.05 16.83 33.07
CA GLY A 160 11.08 16.50 34.12
C GLY A 160 11.71 16.08 35.45
N SER A 161 13.03 15.97 35.50
CA SER A 161 13.79 15.51 36.67
C SER A 161 14.96 16.44 36.95
N GLU A 162 14.75 17.43 37.81
CA GLU A 162 15.86 18.22 38.33
C GLU A 162 16.66 17.34 39.32
N GLY A 163 17.74 16.69 38.83
CA GLY A 163 18.71 15.97 39.67
C GLY A 163 19.34 14.73 39.03
N LEU A 164 20.41 14.19 39.66
CA LEU A 164 21.17 13.01 39.20
C LEU A 164 20.29 11.77 38.90
N SER A 165 19.10 11.69 39.53
CA SER A 165 18.08 10.66 39.28
C SER A 165 17.61 10.61 37.82
N GLY A 166 17.42 11.79 37.19
CA GLY A 166 17.02 11.93 35.81
C GLY A 166 18.00 11.36 34.80
N VAL A 167 19.28 11.64 35.04
CA VAL A 167 20.39 11.20 34.19
C VAL A 167 20.55 9.68 34.26
N ALA A 168 20.38 9.09 35.45
CA ALA A 168 20.39 7.63 35.62
C ALA A 168 19.21 6.96 34.90
N MET A 169 18.01 7.54 35.00
CA MET A 169 16.82 7.03 34.32
C MET A 169 16.96 7.11 32.80
N ALA A 170 17.47 8.23 32.27
CA ALA A 170 17.76 8.39 30.84
C ALA A 170 18.79 7.36 30.33
N LYS A 171 19.87 7.11 31.08
CA LYS A 171 20.85 6.06 30.76
C LYS A 171 20.22 4.67 30.77
N ALA A 172 19.37 4.36 31.75
CA ALA A 172 18.69 3.07 31.85
C ALA A 172 17.73 2.83 30.67
N VAL A 173 16.96 3.85 30.27
CA VAL A 173 16.05 3.79 29.11
C VAL A 173 16.83 3.58 27.81
N LEU A 174 17.93 4.32 27.60
CA LEU A 174 18.82 4.14 26.45
C LEU A 174 19.43 2.73 26.40
N GLN A 175 19.87 2.20 27.54
CA GLN A 175 20.42 0.86 27.64
C GLN A 175 19.35 -0.21 27.35
N ALA A 176 18.14 -0.04 27.86
CA ALA A 176 17.00 -0.93 27.60
C ALA A 176 16.58 -0.93 26.12
N ALA A 177 16.53 0.26 25.48
CA ALA A 177 16.25 0.38 24.05
C ALA A 177 17.31 -0.33 23.20
N LYS A 178 18.59 -0.16 23.54
CA LYS A 178 19.71 -0.82 22.86
C LYS A 178 19.64 -2.35 23.02
N TYR A 179 19.28 -2.84 24.21
CA TYR A 179 19.09 -4.26 24.47
C TYR A 179 17.89 -4.85 23.70
N ALA A 180 16.80 -4.10 23.59
CA ALA A 180 15.61 -4.49 22.82
C ALA A 180 15.91 -4.57 21.31
N GLU A 181 16.68 -3.64 20.76
CA GLU A 181 17.13 -3.70 19.36
C GLU A 181 18.01 -4.92 19.07
N VAL A 182 18.99 -5.22 19.92
CA VAL A 182 19.85 -6.41 19.78
C VAL A 182 19.01 -7.69 19.86
N LYS A 183 18.02 -7.75 20.76
CA LYS A 183 17.09 -8.89 20.86
C LYS A 183 16.22 -9.03 19.60
N ALA A 184 15.71 -7.93 19.05
CA ALA A 184 14.93 -7.93 17.81
C ALA A 184 15.76 -8.27 16.56
N GLN A 185 17.06 -7.97 16.56
CA GLN A 185 17.98 -8.40 15.50
C GLN A 185 18.31 -9.90 15.61
N ARG A 186 18.44 -10.42 16.83
CA ARG A 186 18.64 -11.86 17.07
C ARG A 186 17.42 -12.70 16.68
N SER A 187 16.20 -12.19 16.89
CA SER A 187 14.97 -12.91 16.49
C SER A 187 14.70 -12.91 14.97
N LYS A 188 15.37 -12.05 14.20
CA LYS A 188 15.30 -12.04 12.73
C LYS A 188 16.27 -13.02 12.05
N LYS A 189 17.18 -13.65 12.80
CA LYS A 189 18.00 -14.74 12.25
C LYS A 189 17.13 -16.01 12.21
N PRO A 190 16.95 -16.65 11.06
CA PRO A 190 16.24 -17.93 11.00
C PRO A 190 16.95 -18.96 11.90
N PRO A 191 16.20 -19.89 12.52
CA PRO A 191 16.80 -20.91 13.38
C PRO A 191 17.86 -21.73 12.63
N PRO A 192 18.85 -22.32 13.30
CA PRO A 192 19.99 -23.01 12.67
C PRO A 192 19.63 -24.13 11.68
N ASN A 193 18.38 -24.61 11.70
CA ASN A 193 17.83 -25.68 10.85
C ASN A 193 16.66 -25.22 9.96
N ALA A 194 16.51 -23.92 9.66
CA ALA A 194 15.51 -23.50 8.68
C ALA A 194 15.95 -23.90 7.26
N LEU A 195 15.16 -24.72 6.58
CA LEU A 195 15.36 -25.04 5.16
C LEU A 195 15.33 -23.75 4.32
N ASN A 196 16.23 -23.62 3.35
CA ASN A 196 16.24 -22.46 2.48
C ASN A 196 15.03 -22.51 1.54
N GLY A 197 14.50 -21.36 1.14
CA GLY A 197 13.29 -21.28 0.30
C GLY A 197 13.42 -21.98 -1.06
N ASP A 198 14.64 -22.33 -1.46
CA ASP A 198 14.96 -23.09 -2.67
C ASP A 198 14.77 -24.62 -2.49
N ASP A 199 14.61 -25.11 -1.25
CA ASP A 199 14.46 -26.53 -0.90
C ASP A 199 12.98 -26.99 -0.82
N ILE A 200 12.03 -26.12 -1.20
CA ILE A 200 10.60 -26.45 -1.23
C ILE A 200 10.26 -26.89 -2.67
N PRO A 201 10.00 -28.19 -2.93
CA PRO A 201 9.56 -28.61 -4.26
C PRO A 201 8.16 -28.02 -4.54
N TYR A 202 8.02 -27.32 -5.67
CA TYR A 202 6.74 -26.83 -6.19
C TYR A 202 5.84 -27.98 -6.67
#